data_AF-A0A6C0K031-F1
#
_entry.id   AF-A0A6C0K031-F1
#
_cell.length_a   1.000
_cell.length_b   1.000
_cell.length_c   1.000
_cell.angle_alpha   90.00
_cell.angle_beta   90.00
_cell.angle_gamma   90.00
#
_symmetry.space_group_name_H-M   'P 1'
#
loop_
_entity.id
_entity.type
_entity.pdbx_description
1 polymer ?
#
loop_
_entity_poly.entity_id
_entity_poly.type
_entity_poly.pdbx_seq_one_letter_code
_entity_poly.pdbx_strand_id
1 'polypeptide(L)'
;MTTSQFMPIYFKVVRTTDSAMYYIDLNWTTEQFINIMREKVINDFDLENAEFVDTAQELIIGIAAEDAPALRPTNRTIRDYYGIRIYHSAFYIRPIPLIVAMDIEPEEQIPDLPQDRACVICLNQERNLLFMPCNHLCACAECGLNPTIRVCPVCRTVFNSRAVVYV
;
A
#
# COMPACT_ATOMS: atom_id res chain seq x y z
N MET A 1 4.06 37.03 -22.63
CA MET A 1 4.98 36.67 -21.54
C MET A 1 5.13 35.15 -21.60
N THR A 2 6.24 34.68 -22.17
CA THR A 2 6.53 33.23 -22.29
C THR A 2 6.88 32.71 -20.91
N THR A 3 5.91 32.08 -20.23
CA THR A 3 6.18 31.36 -18.99
C THR A 3 7.24 30.30 -19.29
N SER A 4 8.34 30.30 -18.53
CA SER A 4 9.39 29.28 -18.65
C SER A 4 8.75 27.88 -18.70
N GLN A 5 8.99 27.17 -19.79
CA GLN A 5 8.51 25.80 -20.00
C GLN A 5 9.11 24.87 -18.94
N PHE A 6 10.39 25.10 -18.61
CA PHE A 6 11.13 24.34 -17.62
C PHE A 6 11.16 25.06 -16.27
N MET A 7 10.92 24.31 -15.19
CA MET A 7 10.91 24.81 -13.83
C MET A 7 11.90 24.02 -12.97
N PRO A 8 12.78 24.68 -12.20
CA PRO A 8 13.60 23.99 -11.21
C PRO A 8 12.73 23.54 -10.04
N ILE A 9 12.76 22.25 -9.73
CA ILE A 9 12.05 21.65 -8.61
C ILE A 9 12.99 20.77 -7.81
N TYR A 10 12.83 20.80 -6.49
CA TYR A 10 13.64 20.04 -5.54
C TYR A 10 13.10 18.61 -5.38
N PHE A 11 14.02 17.64 -5.42
CA PHE A 11 13.73 16.23 -5.23
C PHE A 11 14.55 15.71 -4.04
N LYS A 12 13.91 14.95 -3.16
CA LYS A 12 14.55 14.37 -1.96
C LYS A 12 14.26 12.88 -1.87
N VAL A 13 15.28 12.07 -1.70
CA VAL A 13 15.11 10.64 -1.40
C VAL A 13 14.62 10.51 0.05
N VAL A 14 13.50 9.79 0.25
CA VAL A 14 12.89 9.61 1.58
C VAL A 14 13.89 9.01 2.56
N ARG A 15 13.85 9.42 3.84
CA ARG A 15 14.69 8.87 4.93
C ARG A 15 16.22 8.92 4.69
N THR A 16 16.68 9.77 3.78
CA THR A 16 18.11 10.02 3.55
C THR A 16 18.39 11.54 3.53
N THR A 17 19.66 11.88 3.37
CA THR A 17 20.11 13.25 3.07
C THR A 17 20.24 13.52 1.58
N ASP A 18 19.97 12.53 0.73
CA ASP A 18 20.22 12.61 -0.71
C ASP A 18 19.12 13.43 -1.39
N SER A 19 19.57 14.40 -2.18
CA SER A 19 18.66 15.32 -2.86
C SER A 19 19.33 16.01 -4.04
N ALA A 20 18.52 16.44 -4.99
CA ALA A 20 18.96 17.18 -6.17
C ALA A 20 17.86 18.13 -6.68
N MET A 21 18.25 19.13 -7.46
CA MET A 21 17.30 19.96 -8.20
C MET A 21 17.24 19.55 -9.65
N TYR A 22 16.03 19.44 -10.19
CA TYR A 22 15.78 19.07 -11.58
C TYR A 22 14.96 20.14 -12.28
N TYR A 23 15.27 20.37 -13.55
CA TYR A 23 14.44 21.20 -14.42
C TYR A 23 13.40 20.30 -15.09
N ILE A 24 12.12 20.52 -14.78
CA ILE A 24 11.01 19.72 -15.33
C ILE A 24 10.17 20.57 -16.27
N ASP A 25 9.65 19.95 -17.33
CA ASP A 25 8.70 20.63 -18.22
C ASP A 25 7.29 20.59 -17.61
N LEU A 26 6.73 21.77 -17.38
CA LEU A 26 5.39 21.88 -16.79
C LEU A 26 4.27 21.41 -17.73
N ASN A 27 4.56 21.25 -19.02
CA ASN A 27 3.60 20.76 -20.01
C ASN A 27 3.58 19.24 -20.12
N TRP A 28 4.52 18.53 -19.47
CA TRP A 28 4.44 17.07 -19.37
C TRP A 28 3.18 16.65 -18.63
N THR A 29 2.52 15.59 -19.10
CA THR A 29 1.51 14.91 -18.30
C THR A 29 2.16 14.32 -17.05
N THR A 30 1.39 14.10 -15.99
CA THR A 30 1.90 13.40 -14.80
C THR A 30 2.48 12.03 -15.15
N GLU A 31 1.90 11.32 -16.14
CA GLU A 31 2.45 10.06 -16.65
C GLU A 31 3.83 10.24 -17.34
N GLN A 32 3.95 11.23 -18.22
CA GLN A 32 5.23 11.55 -18.88
C GLN A 32 6.29 11.98 -17.86
N PHE A 33 5.92 12.84 -16.92
CA PHE A 33 6.78 13.25 -15.82
C PHE A 33 7.29 12.05 -15.02
N ILE A 34 6.40 11.15 -14.60
CA ILE A 34 6.76 9.95 -13.85
C ILE A 34 7.76 9.10 -14.65
N ASN A 35 7.48 8.82 -15.91
CA ASN A 35 8.34 7.93 -16.70
C ASN A 35 9.73 8.55 -16.96
N ILE A 36 9.78 9.81 -17.39
CA ILE A 36 11.03 10.51 -17.70
C ILE A 36 11.87 10.72 -16.43
N MET A 37 11.25 11.22 -15.37
CA MET A 37 11.98 11.50 -14.14
C MET A 37 12.41 10.22 -13.44
N ARG A 38 11.64 9.13 -13.51
CA ARG A 38 11.99 7.84 -12.87
C ARG A 38 13.32 7.33 -13.40
N GLU A 39 13.48 7.27 -14.72
CA GLU A 39 14.75 6.86 -15.33
C GLU A 39 15.90 7.75 -14.88
N LYS A 40 15.66 9.07 -14.80
CA LYS A 40 16.70 10.01 -14.39
C LYS A 40 17.13 9.83 -12.94
N VAL A 41 16.19 9.73 -12.01
CA VAL A 41 16.51 9.60 -10.58
C VAL A 41 17.09 8.22 -10.25
N ILE A 42 16.67 7.17 -10.94
CA ILE A 42 17.27 5.84 -10.83
C ILE A 42 18.77 5.91 -11.10
N ASN A 43 19.15 6.54 -12.21
CA ASN A 43 20.56 6.67 -12.59
C ASN A 43 21.33 7.63 -11.68
N ASP A 44 20.75 8.79 -11.33
CA ASP A 44 21.45 9.82 -10.57
C ASP A 44 21.67 9.44 -9.09
N PHE A 45 20.79 8.60 -8.52
CA PHE A 45 20.85 8.18 -7.11
C PHE A 45 21.18 6.69 -6.91
N ASP A 46 21.57 5.98 -7.98
CA ASP A 46 21.90 4.55 -7.96
C ASP A 46 20.80 3.69 -7.30
N LEU A 47 19.56 3.88 -7.76
CA LEU A 47 18.37 3.18 -7.24
C LEU A 47 17.95 2.06 -8.18
N GLU A 48 17.44 0.95 -7.63
CA GLU A 48 16.89 -0.13 -8.45
C GLU A 48 15.59 0.25 -9.17
N ASN A 49 14.67 0.89 -8.44
CA ASN A 49 13.44 1.45 -8.96
C ASN A 49 12.97 2.59 -8.02
N ALA A 50 12.05 3.41 -8.50
CA ALA A 50 11.54 4.54 -7.73
C ALA A 50 10.08 4.90 -8.09
N GLU A 51 9.36 5.37 -7.08
CA GLU A 51 8.13 6.13 -7.23
C GLU A 51 8.27 7.55 -6.69
N PHE A 52 7.45 8.45 -7.22
CA PHE A 52 7.38 9.84 -6.76
C PHE A 52 6.22 9.99 -5.80
N VAL A 53 6.50 10.55 -4.64
CA VAL A 53 5.49 10.89 -3.63
C VAL A 53 5.15 12.36 -3.78
N ASP A 54 3.85 12.63 -3.87
CA ASP A 54 3.29 13.96 -4.00
C ASP A 54 3.03 14.56 -2.62
N THR A 55 3.74 15.64 -2.29
CA THR A 55 3.53 16.37 -1.02
C THR A 55 2.55 17.52 -1.10
N ALA A 56 2.05 17.85 -2.31
CA ALA A 56 1.13 18.94 -2.55
C ALA A 56 -0.35 18.50 -2.52
N GLN A 57 -0.61 17.19 -2.41
CA GLN A 57 -1.93 16.67 -2.05
C GLN A 57 -2.15 16.85 -0.54
N GLU A 58 -3.08 17.73 -0.24
CA GLU A 58 -3.80 17.92 1.04
C GLU A 58 -3.17 17.22 2.25
N LEU A 59 -2.57 18.03 3.14
CA LEU A 59 -2.33 17.74 4.56
C LEU A 59 -3.10 16.52 5.07
N ILE A 60 -2.59 15.31 4.83
CA ILE A 60 -3.16 14.11 5.42
C ILE A 60 -2.75 14.18 6.88
N ILE A 61 -3.68 14.60 7.73
CA ILE A 61 -3.43 14.82 9.15
C ILE A 61 -2.91 13.52 9.76
N GLY A 62 -1.69 13.55 10.28
CA GLY A 62 -1.08 12.41 10.99
C GLY A 62 -0.21 11.48 10.14
N ILE A 63 0.06 11.80 8.86
CA ILE A 63 1.01 11.04 8.03
C ILE A 63 2.24 11.92 7.74
N ALA A 64 3.44 11.35 7.86
CA ALA A 64 4.66 12.04 7.46
C ALA A 64 4.67 12.28 5.94
N ALA A 65 5.23 13.40 5.48
CA ALA A 65 5.27 13.72 4.03
C ALA A 65 5.95 12.63 3.18
N GLU A 66 6.90 11.91 3.77
CA GLU A 66 7.58 10.77 3.14
C GLU A 66 6.71 9.52 2.99
N ASP A 67 5.58 9.44 3.70
CA ASP A 67 4.63 8.33 3.72
C ASP A 67 3.32 8.62 2.96
N ALA A 68 3.23 9.78 2.30
CA ALA A 68 2.09 10.11 1.46
C ALA A 68 1.97 9.14 0.26
N PRO A 69 0.77 9.00 -0.35
CA PRO A 69 0.59 8.14 -1.52
C PRO A 69 1.48 8.54 -2.71
N ALA A 70 1.82 7.55 -3.53
CA ALA A 70 2.53 7.80 -4.77
C ALA A 70 1.69 8.64 -5.75
N LEU A 71 2.37 9.53 -6.49
CA LEU A 71 1.79 10.29 -7.58
C LEU A 71 1.25 9.32 -8.64
N ARG A 72 -0.04 9.44 -8.93
CA ARG A 72 -0.69 8.57 -9.91
C ARG A 72 -0.48 9.09 -11.33
N PRO A 73 -0.24 8.21 -12.32
CA PRO A 73 -0.17 8.60 -13.71
C PRO A 73 -1.56 9.05 -14.20
N THR A 74 -1.61 10.22 -14.80
CA THR A 74 -2.79 10.79 -15.46
C THR A 74 -2.39 11.59 -16.69
N ASN A 75 -3.36 11.88 -17.56
CA ASN A 75 -3.18 12.72 -18.75
C ASN A 75 -3.19 14.23 -18.46
N ARG A 76 -3.29 14.66 -17.20
CA ARG A 76 -3.21 16.09 -16.84
C ARG A 76 -1.76 16.54 -16.84
N THR A 77 -1.49 17.73 -17.39
CA THR A 77 -0.15 18.33 -17.33
C THR A 77 0.25 18.66 -15.91
N ILE A 78 1.55 18.72 -15.59
CA ILE A 78 2.05 19.16 -14.28
C ILE A 78 1.50 20.55 -13.95
N ARG A 79 1.48 21.46 -14.93
CA ARG A 79 0.88 22.79 -14.80
C ARG A 79 -0.59 22.72 -14.38
N ASP A 80 -1.39 21.91 -15.06
CA ASP A 80 -2.83 21.81 -14.79
C ASP A 80 -3.11 21.06 -13.49
N TYR A 81 -2.26 20.10 -13.14
CA TYR A 81 -2.42 19.27 -11.96
C TYR A 81 -2.15 20.08 -10.68
N TYR A 82 -1.02 20.78 -10.63
CA TYR A 82 -0.56 21.50 -9.44
C TYR A 82 -0.98 22.98 -9.44
N GLY A 83 -1.26 23.58 -10.60
CA GLY A 83 -1.56 25.00 -10.72
C GLY A 83 -0.44 25.86 -10.09
N ILE A 84 -0.82 26.82 -9.26
CA ILE A 84 0.13 27.68 -8.52
C ILE A 84 0.94 26.93 -7.44
N ARG A 85 0.54 25.72 -7.05
CA ARG A 85 1.22 24.99 -5.96
C ARG A 85 2.58 24.47 -6.41
N ILE A 86 2.79 24.32 -7.72
CA ILE A 86 4.05 23.79 -8.28
C ILE A 86 5.27 24.62 -7.87
N TYR A 87 5.10 25.95 -7.72
CA TYR A 87 6.16 26.88 -7.31
C TYR A 87 6.63 26.67 -5.85
N HIS A 88 5.87 25.94 -5.04
CA HIS A 88 6.19 25.61 -3.66
C HIS A 88 6.26 24.09 -3.42
N SER A 89 6.26 23.30 -4.50
CA SER A 89 6.26 21.85 -4.41
C SER A 89 7.67 21.28 -4.36
N ALA A 90 7.83 20.17 -3.65
CA ALA A 90 9.00 19.29 -3.74
C ALA A 90 8.50 17.86 -3.97
N PHE A 91 9.25 17.09 -4.76
CA PHE A 91 8.96 15.68 -4.99
C PHE A 91 9.81 14.81 -4.10
N TYR A 92 9.18 13.84 -3.45
CA TYR A 92 9.92 12.85 -2.67
C TYR A 92 10.12 11.60 -3.54
N ILE A 93 11.34 11.08 -3.57
CA ILE A 93 11.69 9.86 -4.28
C ILE A 93 11.62 8.74 -3.24
N ARG A 94 10.72 7.78 -3.44
CA ARG A 94 10.67 6.57 -2.63
C ARG A 94 11.29 5.43 -3.43
N PRO A 95 12.47 4.92 -3.02
CA PRO A 95 13.06 3.74 -3.64
C PRO A 95 12.11 2.56 -3.49
N ILE A 96 11.90 1.85 -4.60
CA ILE A 96 11.21 0.57 -4.61
C ILE A 96 12.31 -0.47 -4.82
N PRO A 97 12.58 -1.36 -3.84
CA PRO A 97 13.46 -2.48 -4.12
C PRO A 97 12.85 -3.25 -5.29
N LEU A 98 13.67 -3.61 -6.28
CA LEU A 98 13.27 -4.68 -7.18
C LEU A 98 13.03 -5.86 -6.24
N ILE A 99 11.76 -6.21 -6.07
CA ILE A 99 11.41 -7.51 -5.56
C ILE A 99 12.13 -8.43 -6.53
N VAL A 100 13.29 -8.96 -6.13
CA VAL A 100 13.84 -10.16 -6.75
C VAL A 100 12.62 -11.05 -6.81
N ALA A 101 12.28 -11.53 -8.01
CA ALA A 101 11.21 -12.49 -8.19
C ALA A 101 11.55 -13.73 -7.35
N MET A 102 11.32 -13.64 -6.04
CA MET A 102 11.09 -14.74 -5.15
C MET A 102 9.65 -15.07 -5.44
N ASP A 103 9.46 -15.92 -6.46
CA ASP A 103 8.28 -16.72 -6.74
C ASP A 103 7.01 -16.25 -6.00
N ILE A 104 6.45 -15.12 -6.41
CA ILE A 104 5.04 -14.87 -6.15
C ILE A 104 4.35 -15.71 -7.20
N GLU A 105 4.10 -16.97 -6.85
CA GLU A 105 3.08 -17.76 -7.53
C GLU A 105 1.84 -16.86 -7.63
N PRO A 106 1.24 -16.70 -8.83
CA PRO A 106 0.13 -15.77 -9.01
C PRO A 106 -0.87 -16.06 -7.91
N GLU A 107 -1.22 -15.02 -7.14
CA GLU A 107 -2.19 -15.11 -6.07
C GLU A 107 -3.45 -15.71 -6.69
N GLU A 108 -3.61 -17.04 -6.54
CA GLU A 108 -4.79 -17.74 -7.00
C GLU A 108 -5.93 -16.95 -6.39
N GLN A 109 -6.84 -16.47 -7.23
CA GLN A 109 -8.05 -15.82 -6.75
C GLN A 109 -8.74 -16.84 -5.86
N ILE A 110 -8.47 -16.78 -4.55
CA ILE A 110 -9.08 -17.66 -3.57
C ILE A 110 -10.57 -17.37 -3.75
N PRO A 111 -11.38 -18.34 -4.19
CA PRO A 111 -12.78 -18.10 -4.43
C PRO A 111 -13.35 -17.47 -3.17
N ASP A 112 -13.94 -16.28 -3.30
CA ASP A 112 -14.48 -15.50 -2.18
C ASP A 112 -15.30 -16.43 -1.29
N LEU A 113 -14.75 -16.74 -0.12
CA LEU A 113 -15.42 -17.63 0.79
C LEU A 113 -16.69 -16.91 1.27
N PRO A 114 -17.88 -17.49 1.11
CA PRO A 114 -19.10 -16.86 1.58
C PRO A 114 -18.96 -16.46 3.05
N GLN A 115 -19.26 -15.20 3.37
CA GLN A 115 -19.00 -14.62 4.70
C GLN A 115 -19.74 -15.37 5.83
N ASP A 116 -20.83 -16.04 5.50
CA ASP A 116 -21.59 -16.93 6.38
C ASP A 116 -20.86 -18.24 6.72
N ARG A 117 -19.85 -18.64 5.94
CA ARG A 117 -19.00 -19.82 6.15
C ARG A 117 -17.59 -19.47 6.65
N ALA A 118 -17.19 -18.21 6.55
CA ALA A 118 -15.86 -17.75 6.97
C ALA A 118 -15.68 -17.73 8.50
N CYS A 119 -14.51 -18.18 8.97
CA CYS A 119 -14.05 -18.12 10.35
C CYS A 119 -14.20 -16.70 10.90
N VAL A 120 -14.88 -16.54 12.04
CA VAL A 120 -15.15 -15.21 12.61
C VAL A 120 -13.90 -14.53 13.20
N ILE A 121 -12.76 -15.23 13.23
CA ILE A 121 -11.49 -14.73 13.78
C ILE A 121 -10.59 -14.21 12.66
N CYS A 122 -10.25 -15.04 11.67
CA CYS A 122 -9.34 -14.64 10.59
C CYS A 122 -10.05 -14.17 9.31
N LEU A 123 -11.33 -14.47 9.15
CA LEU A 123 -12.12 -14.21 7.93
C LEU A 123 -11.57 -14.85 6.65
N ASN A 124 -10.56 -15.74 6.76
CA ASN A 124 -9.81 -16.27 5.62
C ASN A 124 -10.11 -17.75 5.32
N GLN A 125 -10.51 -18.53 6.34
CA GLN A 125 -10.72 -19.97 6.21
C GLN A 125 -12.14 -20.37 6.61
N GLU A 126 -12.63 -21.50 6.09
CA GLU A 126 -13.93 -22.05 6.49
C GLU A 126 -13.99 -22.45 7.97
N ARG A 127 -15.18 -22.29 8.55
CA ARG A 127 -15.49 -22.76 9.90
C ARG A 127 -15.52 -24.28 9.91
N ASN A 128 -14.59 -24.89 10.62
CA ASN A 128 -14.51 -26.34 10.78
C ASN A 128 -14.13 -26.76 12.21
N LEU A 129 -14.19 -25.86 13.20
CA LEU A 129 -13.97 -26.19 14.60
C LEU A 129 -15.18 -25.89 15.49
N LEU A 130 -15.62 -26.92 16.20
CA LEU A 130 -16.72 -26.88 17.17
C LEU A 130 -16.20 -26.64 18.59
N PHE A 131 -16.75 -25.66 19.29
CA PHE A 131 -16.47 -25.42 20.72
C PHE A 131 -17.49 -26.15 21.61
N MET A 132 -17.04 -26.98 22.56
CA MET A 132 -17.92 -27.73 23.47
C MET A 132 -17.81 -27.19 24.92
N PRO A 133 -18.93 -27.03 25.65
CA PRO A 133 -20.25 -27.62 25.40
C PRO A 133 -21.24 -26.77 24.59
N CYS A 134 -20.87 -25.56 24.13
CA CYS A 134 -21.83 -24.65 23.48
C CYS A 134 -22.18 -24.99 22.03
N ASN A 135 -21.42 -25.88 21.40
CA ASN A 135 -21.59 -26.37 20.03
C ASN A 135 -21.59 -25.29 18.94
N HIS A 136 -20.93 -24.15 19.16
CA HIS A 136 -20.76 -23.14 18.11
C HIS A 136 -19.64 -23.54 17.15
N LEU A 137 -19.97 -23.66 15.86
CA LEU A 137 -19.05 -23.85 14.74
C LEU A 137 -18.74 -22.47 14.13
N CYS A 138 -17.80 -21.74 14.70
CA CYS A 138 -17.53 -20.34 14.32
C CYS A 138 -16.07 -20.03 13.96
N ALA A 139 -15.14 -20.96 14.18
CA ALA A 139 -13.73 -20.77 13.88
C ALA A 139 -13.21 -21.87 12.94
N CYS A 140 -12.15 -21.56 12.20
CA CYS A 140 -11.33 -22.59 11.56
C CYS A 140 -10.46 -23.30 12.63
N ALA A 141 -9.91 -24.45 12.27
CA ALA A 141 -9.07 -25.26 13.13
C ALA A 141 -7.84 -24.47 13.61
N GLU A 142 -7.19 -23.69 12.74
CA GLU A 142 -6.02 -22.91 13.11
C GLU A 142 -6.33 -21.88 14.21
N CYS A 143 -7.35 -21.05 14.00
CA CYS A 143 -7.72 -20.01 14.96
C CYS A 143 -8.28 -20.59 16.27
N GLY A 144 -9.16 -21.60 16.19
CA GLY A 144 -9.78 -22.16 17.38
C GLY A 144 -8.88 -23.15 18.13
N LEU A 145 -7.83 -23.68 17.48
CA LEU A 145 -6.78 -24.46 18.15
C LEU A 145 -5.76 -23.58 18.89
N ASN A 146 -5.75 -22.27 18.66
CA ASN A 146 -4.88 -21.33 19.35
C ASN A 146 -5.07 -21.38 20.88
N PRO A 147 -4.01 -21.60 21.69
CA PRO A 147 -4.11 -21.68 23.13
C PRO A 147 -4.49 -20.35 23.81
N THR A 148 -4.41 -19.19 23.15
CA THR A 148 -4.87 -17.93 23.75
C THR A 148 -6.40 -17.82 23.78
N ILE A 149 -7.08 -18.59 22.94
CA ILE A 149 -8.55 -18.67 22.91
C ILE A 149 -9.00 -19.63 24.01
N ARG A 150 -9.78 -19.12 24.96
CA ARG A 150 -10.30 -19.87 26.13
C ARG A 150 -11.82 -19.86 26.25
N VAL A 151 -12.48 -19.01 25.46
CA VAL A 151 -13.94 -18.87 25.41
C VAL A 151 -14.42 -18.93 23.97
N CYS A 152 -15.65 -19.38 23.77
CA CYS A 152 -16.27 -19.36 22.45
C CYS A 152 -16.39 -17.89 21.95
N PRO A 153 -15.93 -17.58 20.71
CA PRO A 153 -16.04 -16.23 20.15
C PRO A 153 -17.47 -15.68 20.03
N VAL A 154 -18.47 -16.58 19.92
CA VAL A 154 -19.87 -16.20 19.72
C VAL A 154 -20.59 -15.98 21.05
N CYS A 155 -20.61 -17.01 21.91
CA CYS A 155 -21.41 -16.98 23.14
C CYS A 155 -20.60 -16.75 24.43
N ARG A 156 -19.27 -16.64 24.32
CA ARG A 156 -18.33 -16.43 25.43
C ARG A 156 -18.33 -17.53 26.50
N THR A 157 -19.03 -18.65 26.27
CA THR A 157 -18.97 -19.83 27.14
C THR A 157 -17.53 -20.37 27.18
N VAL A 158 -17.02 -20.64 28.37
CA VAL A 158 -15.75 -21.35 28.56
C VAL A 158 -15.91 -22.76 28.02
N PHE A 159 -15.06 -23.14 27.07
CA PHE A 159 -15.05 -24.48 26.52
C PHE A 159 -14.01 -25.35 27.22
N ASN A 160 -14.30 -26.64 27.34
CA ASN A 160 -13.37 -27.63 27.91
C ASN A 160 -12.81 -28.58 26.84
N SER A 161 -13.41 -28.59 25.66
CA SER A 161 -13.00 -29.42 24.54
C SER A 161 -13.40 -28.77 23.22
N ARG A 162 -12.73 -29.19 22.15
CA ARG A 162 -12.87 -28.66 20.80
C ARG A 162 -12.70 -29.81 19.81
N ALA A 163 -13.51 -29.83 18.75
CA ALA A 163 -13.50 -30.89 17.75
C ALA A 163 -13.46 -30.30 16.35
N VAL A 164 -12.57 -30.81 15.50
CA VAL A 164 -12.57 -30.49 14.07
C VAL A 164 -13.67 -31.30 13.40
N VAL A 165 -14.50 -30.64 12.60
CA VAL A 165 -15.61 -31.22 11.85
C VAL A 165 -15.22 -31.23 10.37
N TYR A 166 -15.31 -32.40 9.74
CA TYR A 166 -15.12 -32.55 8.29
C TYR A 166 -16.52 -32.61 7.67
N VAL A 167 -16.79 -31.71 6.73
CA VAL A 167 -18.02 -31.65 5.93
C VAL A 167 -17.76 -32.05 4.50
#